data_AF-A0A2D7TD59-F1
#
_entry.id   AF-A0A2D7TD59-F1
#
_cell.length_a   1.000
_cell.length_b   1.000
_cell.length_c   1.000
_cell.angle_alpha   90.00
_cell.angle_beta   90.00
_cell.angle_gamma   90.00
#
_symmetry.space_group_name_H-M   'P 1'
#
loop_
_entity.id
_entity.type
_entity.pdbx_description
1 polymer ?
#
loop_
_entity_poly.entity_id
_entity_poly.type
_entity_poly.pdbx_seq_one_letter_code
_entity_poly.pdbx_strand_id
1 'polypeptide(L)' 'MMSILIDELISSFEPDTKKTKTKYDQFLIYVYITFDKKIKSTNSKKVKDKYSKIRKTILSYIFSHKSEIIKKLR' A
#
# COMPACT_ATOMS: atom_id res chain seq x y z
N MET A 1 -14.56 3.88 1.98
CA MET A 1 -13.86 4.10 0.70
C MET A 1 -12.37 3.76 0.79
N MET A 2 -11.62 4.28 1.77
CA MET A 2 -10.20 3.90 1.94
C MET A 2 -9.99 2.45 2.36
N SER A 3 -10.91 1.87 3.13
CA SER A 3 -10.91 0.46 3.51
C SER A 3 -10.93 -0.49 2.31
N ILE A 4 -11.79 -0.23 1.33
CA ILE A 4 -11.93 -1.05 0.11
C ILE A 4 -10.60 -1.12 -0.67
N LEU A 5 -9.94 0.04 -0.83
CA LEU A 5 -8.70 0.12 -1.59
C LEU A 5 -7.52 -0.56 -0.85
N ILE A 6 -7.52 -0.51 0.49
CA ILE A 6 -6.58 -1.29 1.32
C ILE A 6 -6.85 -2.79 1.15
N ASP A 7 -8.12 -3.20 1.17
CA ASP A 7 -8.50 -4.61 1.01
C ASP A 7 -8.09 -5.14 -0.37
N GLU A 8 -8.27 -4.37 -1.44
CA GLU A 8 -7.77 -4.69 -2.78
C GLU A 8 -6.24 -4.84 -2.83
N LEU A 9 -5.51 -3.96 -2.14
CA LEU A 9 -4.05 -4.04 -2.05
C LEU A 9 -3.60 -5.29 -1.27
N ILE A 10 -4.31 -5.65 -0.20
CA ILE A 10 -4.05 -6.86 0.58
C ILE A 10 -4.35 -8.11 -0.25
N SER A 11 -5.47 -8.14 -0.96
CA SER A 11 -5.84 -9.26 -1.84
C SER A 11 -4.88 -9.45 -3.01
N SER A 12 -4.25 -8.38 -3.48
CA SER A 12 -3.27 -8.41 -4.58
C SER A 12 -1.82 -8.60 -4.11
N PHE A 13 -1.59 -8.70 -2.80
CA PHE A 13 -0.26 -8.82 -2.21
C PHE A 13 0.08 -10.28 -1.93
N GLU A 14 1.12 -10.78 -2.61
CA GLU A 14 1.69 -12.11 -2.36
C GLU A 14 3.04 -11.95 -1.63
N PRO A 15 3.15 -12.39 -0.36
CA PRO A 15 4.39 -12.27 0.39
C PRO A 15 5.39 -13.38 0.06
N ASP A 16 6.66 -13.03 -0.14
CA ASP A 16 7.74 -14.01 -0.33
C ASP A 16 8.10 -14.81 0.94
N THR A 17 7.58 -14.45 2.12
CA THR A 17 7.92 -15.09 3.41
C THR A 17 6.72 -15.41 4.28
N LYS A 18 6.85 -16.52 5.04
CA LYS A 18 5.85 -16.98 6.01
C LYS A 18 5.86 -16.20 7.33
N LYS A 19 6.87 -15.37 7.64
CA LYS A 19 6.97 -14.63 8.92
C LYS A 19 6.15 -13.33 8.88
N THR A 20 5.20 -13.15 9.80
CA THR A 20 4.27 -12.00 9.85
C THR A 20 4.93 -10.63 10.01
N LYS A 21 5.98 -10.51 10.83
CA LYS A 21 6.71 -9.23 10.96
C LYS A 21 7.32 -8.80 9.63
N THR A 22 7.88 -9.75 8.87
CA THR A 22 8.40 -9.47 7.53
C THR A 22 7.30 -9.27 6.50
N LYS A 23 6.13 -9.93 6.63
CA LYS A 23 4.98 -9.71 5.74
C LYS A 23 4.47 -8.27 5.78
N TYR A 24 4.38 -7.68 6.97
CA TYR A 24 3.96 -6.29 7.11
C TYR A 24 4.94 -5.31 6.44
N ASP A 25 6.24 -5.49 6.65
CA ASP A 25 7.26 -4.64 6.02
C ASP A 25 7.28 -4.81 4.50
N GLN A 26 7.14 -6.05 4.01
CA GLN A 26 6.98 -6.34 2.59
C GLN A 26 5.72 -5.70 2.01
N PHE A 27 4.61 -5.72 2.75
CA PHE A 27 3.37 -5.07 2.34
C PHE A 27 3.55 -3.55 2.22
N LEU A 28 4.24 -2.90 3.16
CA LEU A 28 4.56 -1.47 3.07
C LEU A 28 5.38 -1.16 1.81
N ILE A 29 6.39 -1.98 1.52
CA ILE A 29 7.23 -1.85 0.32
C ILE A 29 6.38 -2.04 -0.95
N TYR A 30 5.53 -3.07 -0.99
CA TYR A 30 4.61 -3.35 -2.09
C TYR A 30 3.68 -2.16 -2.38
N VAL A 31 3.04 -1.62 -1.34
CA VAL A 31 2.16 -0.45 -1.47
C VAL A 31 2.95 0.74 -2.01
N TYR A 32 4.12 1.03 -1.44
CA TYR A 32 4.96 2.13 -1.88
C TYR A 32 5.32 2.01 -3.37
N ILE A 33 5.83 0.84 -3.79
CA ILE A 33 6.28 0.57 -5.16
C ILE A 33 5.11 0.64 -6.14
N THR A 34 3.94 0.11 -5.78
CA THR A 34 2.74 0.12 -6.64
C THR A 34 2.36 1.54 -7.04
N PHE A 35 2.31 2.46 -6.07
CA PHE A 35 2.03 3.87 -6.36
C PHE A 35 3.22 4.59 -7.01
N ASP A 36 4.45 4.27 -6.62
CA ASP A 36 5.65 4.86 -7.21
C ASP A 36 5.76 4.57 -8.71
N LYS A 37 5.47 3.32 -9.12
CA LYS A 37 5.38 2.92 -10.52
C LYS A 37 4.35 3.75 -11.29
N LYS A 38 3.14 3.92 -10.75
CA LYS A 38 2.09 4.76 -11.37
C LYS A 38 2.49 6.23 -11.48
N ILE A 39 3.18 6.77 -10.47
CA ILE A 39 3.68 8.15 -10.49
C ILE A 39 4.75 8.31 -11.56
N LYS A 40 5.69 7.36 -11.67
CA LYS A 40 6.78 7.41 -12.64
C LYS A 40 6.30 7.20 -14.08
N SER A 41 5.32 6.33 -14.31
CA SER A 41 4.79 6.03 -15.65
C SER A 41 3.87 7.10 -16.21
N THR A 42 3.36 8.01 -15.37
CA THR A 42 2.42 9.05 -15.81
C THR A 42 3.16 10.31 -16.25
N ASN A 43 2.82 10.90 -17.39
CA ASN A 43 3.43 12.18 -17.82
C ASN A 43 2.75 13.43 -17.24
N SER A 44 1.48 13.33 -16.85
CA SER A 44 0.71 14.47 -16.30
C SER A 44 1.10 14.78 -14.85
N LYS A 45 1.62 15.99 -14.61
CA LYS A 45 1.95 16.49 -13.25
C LYS A 45 0.76 16.42 -12.30
N LYS A 46 -0.44 16.81 -12.76
CA LYS A 46 -1.68 16.74 -11.97
C LYS A 46 -2.00 15.31 -11.51
N VAL A 47 -1.76 14.33 -12.37
CA VAL A 47 -2.01 12.91 -12.04
C VAL A 47 -0.91 12.36 -11.12
N LYS A 48 0.36 12.76 -11.32
CA LYS A 48 1.46 12.45 -10.37
C LYS A 48 1.14 12.96 -8.97
N ASP A 49 0.71 14.21 -8.86
CA ASP A 49 0.37 14.84 -7.57
C ASP A 49 -0.81 14.13 -6.91
N LYS A 50 -1.82 13.73 -7.69
CA LYS A 50 -2.95 12.93 -7.20
C LYS A 50 -2.48 11.60 -6.60
N TYR A 51 -1.66 10.82 -7.32
CA TYR A 51 -1.16 9.54 -6.80
C TYR A 51 -0.20 9.71 -5.63
N SER A 52 0.59 10.79 -5.61
CA SER A 52 1.45 11.12 -4.47
C SER A 52 0.63 11.39 -3.19
N LYS A 53 -0.47 12.14 -3.30
CA LYS A 53 -1.42 12.36 -2.19
C LYS A 53 -2.06 11.05 -1.75
N ILE A 54 -2.57 10.25 -2.68
CA ILE A 54 -3.19 8.94 -2.38
C ILE A 54 -2.20 8.02 -1.64
N ARG A 55 -0.96 7.90 -2.11
CA ARG A 55 0.10 7.11 -1.47
C ARG A 55 0.31 7.54 -0.02
N LYS A 56 0.42 8.84 0.24
CA LYS A 56 0.59 9.38 1.60
C LYS A 56 -0.59 9.03 2.50
N THR A 57 -1.83 9.22 2.02
CA THR A 57 -3.02 8.92 2.81
C THR A 57 -3.17 7.43 3.11
N ILE A 58 -2.88 6.56 2.15
CA ILE A 58 -2.91 5.10 2.34
C ILE A 58 -1.86 4.67 3.35
N LEU A 59 -0.60 5.11 3.20
CA LEU A 59 0.45 4.75 4.15
C LEU A 59 0.12 5.25 5.56
N SER A 60 -0.40 6.47 5.70
CA SER A 60 -0.86 6.99 6.98
C SER A 60 -1.95 6.10 7.59
N TYR A 61 -2.93 5.67 6.80
CA TYR A 61 -3.98 4.76 7.26
C TYR A 61 -3.40 3.42 7.74
N ILE A 62 -2.48 2.83 6.97
CA ILE A 62 -1.82 1.56 7.32
C ILE A 62 -1.07 1.69 8.65
N PHE A 63 -0.32 2.79 8.84
CA PHE A 63 0.40 3.01 10.10
C PHE A 63 -0.56 3.18 11.29
N SER A 64 -1.66 3.92 11.12
CA SER A 64 -2.66 4.09 12.18
C SER A 64 -3.43 2.82 12.53
N HIS A 65 -3.58 1.88 11.58
CA HIS A 65 -4.33 0.63 11.76
C HIS A 65 -3.43 -0.61 11.71
N LYS A 66 -2.17 -0.47 12.12
CA LYS A 66 -1.14 -1.51 11.97
C LYS A 66 -1.58 -2.90 12.45
N SER A 67 -2.22 -2.99 13.62
CA SER A 67 -2.67 -4.26 14.21
C SER A 67 -3.75 -4.95 13.36
N GLU A 68 -4.68 -4.18 12.78
CA GLU A 68 -5.72 -4.69 11.89
C GLU A 68 -5.14 -5.18 10.57
N ILE A 69 -4.21 -4.41 9.99
CA ILE A 69 -3.54 -4.79 8.75
C ILE A 69 -2.74 -6.08 8.94
N ILE A 70 -2.00 -6.22 10.04
CA ILE A 70 -1.26 -7.45 10.36
C ILE A 70 -2.22 -8.65 10.47
N LYS A 71 -3.41 -8.49 11.06
CA LYS A 71 -4.41 -9.56 11.13
C LYS A 71 -4.97 -9.97 9.75
N LYS A 72 -5.08 -9.02 8.83
CA LYS A 72 -5.54 -9.26 7.46
C LYS A 72 -4.45 -9.89 6.58
N LEU A 73 -3.18 -9.58 6.83
CA LEU A 73 -2.01 -10.21 6.22
C LEU A 73 -1.78 -11.61 6.83
N ARG A 74 -2.66 -12.57 6.51
CA ARG A 74 -2.56 -13.97 6.96
C ARG A 74 -1.27 -14.63 6.46
#